data_AF-A0A2V4CYB1-F1
#
_entry.id   AF-A0A2V4CYB1-F1
#
_cell.length_a   1.000
_cell.length_b   1.000
_cell.length_c   1.000
_cell.angle_alpha   90.00
_cell.angle_beta   90.00
_cell.angle_gamma   90.00
#
_symmetry.space_group_name_H-M   'P 1'
#
loop_
_entity.id
_entity.type
_entity.pdbx_description
1 polymer ?
#
loop_
_entity_poly.entity_id
_entity_poly.type
_entity_poly.pdbx_seq_one_letter_code
_entity_poly.pdbx_strand_id
1 'polypeptide(L)'
;MTAPRPTERQVGGEMAAPEKAGMSGTGDVSSGEEVIQPPVAAAELAPSTSPPQNDADPRMQLVPRLVKYIARKSGIEVNEIERRMQRKQRALGPITPWLCLIFIAKEQGLAVDDIIEMFA
;
A
#
# COMPACT_ATOMS: atom_id res chain seq x y z
N MET A 1 59.30 -51.95 17.59
CA MET A 1 58.14 -52.55 18.28
C MET A 1 56.88 -51.89 17.72
N THR A 2 56.02 -52.72 17.11
CA THR A 2 54.57 -52.58 16.96
C THR A 2 53.97 -51.30 16.35
N ALA A 3 53.58 -51.42 15.08
CA ALA A 3 52.53 -50.65 14.41
C ALA A 3 51.12 -51.09 14.89
N PRO A 4 50.04 -50.35 14.57
CA PRO A 4 49.36 -50.51 13.27
C PRO A 4 49.01 -49.15 12.63
N ARG A 5 49.43 -48.89 11.39
CA ARG A 5 48.85 -49.23 10.06
C ARG A 5 47.93 -48.12 9.50
N PRO A 6 48.25 -47.60 8.29
CA PRO A 6 47.46 -46.64 7.53
C PRO A 6 46.57 -47.36 6.49
N THR A 7 45.46 -46.72 6.08
CA THR A 7 44.74 -46.96 4.80
C THR A 7 43.74 -45.80 4.65
N GLU A 8 44.02 -44.79 3.82
CA GLU A 8 43.65 -44.73 2.39
C GLU A 8 42.24 -45.24 2.08
N ARG A 9 41.39 -44.30 1.65
CA ARG A 9 40.30 -44.47 0.66
C ARG A 9 40.01 -43.05 0.13
N GLN A 10 40.74 -42.57 -0.86
CA GLN A 10 40.71 -42.94 -2.27
C GLN A 10 39.32 -42.78 -2.90
N VAL A 11 39.26 -41.73 -3.71
CA VAL A 11 38.51 -41.55 -4.94
C VAL A 11 38.25 -42.88 -5.68
N GLY A 12 37.00 -43.09 -6.07
CA GLY A 12 36.59 -44.14 -7.00
C GLY A 12 35.08 -44.27 -6.88
N GLY A 13 34.31 -43.79 -7.84
CA GLY A 13 34.25 -44.44 -9.13
C GLY A 13 33.17 -45.50 -9.04
N GLU A 14 31.91 -45.06 -8.98
CA GLU A 14 30.79 -45.98 -9.15
C GLU A 14 30.46 -46.03 -10.64
N MET A 15 30.98 -47.08 -11.28
CA MET A 15 30.79 -47.40 -12.69
C MET A 15 29.76 -48.52 -12.78
N ALA A 16 28.71 -48.30 -13.58
CA ALA A 16 27.99 -49.24 -14.44
C ALA A 16 27.33 -50.50 -13.79
N ALA A 17 25.99 -50.60 -13.74
CA ALA A 17 25.06 -51.02 -14.83
C ALA A 17 24.54 -52.46 -14.60
N PRO A 18 23.50 -52.98 -15.32
CA PRO A 18 22.54 -52.32 -16.20
C PRO A 18 21.06 -52.64 -15.85
N GLU A 19 20.11 -51.82 -16.30
CA GLU A 19 18.92 -52.38 -16.93
C GLU A 19 18.50 -51.51 -18.11
N LYS A 20 18.44 -52.16 -19.28
CA LYS A 20 18.11 -51.60 -20.58
C LYS A 20 16.61 -51.66 -20.79
N ALA A 21 16.00 -50.52 -21.12
CA ALA A 21 14.94 -50.31 -22.12
C ALA A 21 14.39 -48.90 -21.84
N GLY A 22 14.26 -47.95 -22.77
CA GLY A 22 14.16 -47.99 -24.22
C GLY A 22 13.15 -46.90 -24.60
N MET A 23 13.54 -46.02 -25.52
CA MET A 23 12.76 -44.98 -26.23
C MET A 23 12.37 -43.71 -25.44
N SER A 24 12.97 -42.54 -25.74
CA SER A 24 12.72 -41.62 -26.88
C SER A 24 11.61 -40.61 -26.53
N GLY A 25 11.77 -39.29 -26.58
CA GLY A 25 12.85 -38.42 -27.02
C GLY A 25 12.54 -36.94 -26.70
N THR A 26 13.60 -36.13 -26.73
CA THR A 26 13.70 -34.69 -27.09
C THR A 26 12.56 -33.71 -26.79
N GLY A 27 12.87 -32.68 -25.99
CA GLY A 27 12.16 -31.39 -26.00
C GLY A 27 12.48 -30.50 -24.80
N ASP A 28 13.51 -29.67 -24.94
CA ASP A 28 13.81 -28.41 -24.22
C ASP A 28 12.50 -27.60 -23.97
N VAL A 29 12.20 -26.91 -22.86
CA VAL A 29 12.90 -25.76 -22.27
C VAL A 29 12.33 -25.44 -20.86
N SER A 30 13.21 -25.00 -19.96
CA SER A 30 13.02 -24.05 -18.85
C SER A 30 12.09 -24.36 -17.64
N SER A 31 12.78 -24.59 -16.54
CA SER A 31 12.37 -24.62 -15.13
C SER A 31 11.91 -23.26 -14.58
N GLY A 32 10.93 -23.31 -13.66
CA GLY A 32 10.86 -22.42 -12.48
C GLY A 32 9.65 -21.48 -12.41
N GLU A 33 8.61 -21.86 -11.65
CA GLU A 33 8.36 -21.32 -10.30
C GLU A 33 6.96 -21.78 -9.83
N GLU A 34 6.96 -22.63 -8.81
CA GLU A 34 5.75 -23.12 -8.15
C GLU A 34 5.28 -22.08 -7.13
N VAL A 35 4.21 -21.35 -7.43
CA VAL A 35 3.46 -20.58 -6.43
C VAL A 35 2.05 -21.17 -6.33
N ILE A 36 1.89 -22.07 -5.36
CA ILE A 36 0.60 -22.62 -4.96
C ILE A 36 -0.20 -21.51 -4.30
N GLN A 37 -1.23 -21.03 -4.99
CA GLN A 37 -2.33 -20.27 -4.36
C GLN A 37 -3.42 -21.25 -3.90
N PRO A 38 -3.86 -21.23 -2.63
CA PRO A 38 -5.14 -21.81 -2.28
C PRO A 38 -6.29 -20.79 -2.50
N PRO A 39 -7.43 -21.21 -3.11
CA PRO A 39 -8.56 -20.36 -3.44
C PRO A 39 -9.64 -20.35 -2.33
N VAL A 40 -10.54 -19.35 -2.43
CA VAL A 40 -11.96 -19.27 -1.98
C VAL A 40 -12.32 -18.28 -0.84
N ALA A 41 -12.96 -17.18 -1.28
CA ALA A 41 -14.24 -16.66 -0.83
C ALA A 41 -14.44 -16.20 0.64
N ALA A 42 -14.35 -14.87 0.85
CA ALA A 42 -15.29 -14.12 1.68
C ALA A 42 -15.30 -12.64 1.29
N ALA A 43 -16.42 -12.21 0.71
CA ALA A 43 -16.95 -10.85 0.60
C ALA A 43 -15.97 -9.65 0.72
N GLU A 44 -15.74 -8.97 -0.40
CA GLU A 44 -15.59 -7.52 -0.33
C GLU A 44 -16.61 -6.92 -1.30
N LEU A 45 -17.68 -6.36 -0.72
CA LEU A 45 -18.63 -5.56 -1.44
C LEU A 45 -17.85 -4.55 -2.27
N ALA A 46 -18.11 -4.50 -3.57
CA ALA A 46 -17.66 -3.40 -4.41
C ALA A 46 -17.97 -2.09 -3.64
N PRO A 47 -16.98 -1.21 -3.39
CA PRO A 47 -17.28 0.07 -2.79
C PRO A 47 -18.28 0.73 -3.73
N SER A 48 -19.52 0.89 -3.27
CA SER A 48 -20.49 1.72 -3.96
C SER A 48 -19.92 3.14 -3.92
N THR A 49 -19.15 3.48 -4.94
CA THR A 49 -18.71 4.84 -5.21
C THR A 49 -19.92 5.58 -5.75
N SER A 50 -20.94 5.78 -4.93
CA SER A 50 -21.83 6.91 -5.14
C SER A 50 -20.94 8.16 -5.13
N PRO A 51 -20.87 8.93 -6.23
CA PRO A 51 -20.08 10.15 -6.25
C PRO A 51 -20.51 11.02 -5.07
N PRO A 52 -19.57 11.63 -4.33
CA PRO A 52 -19.92 12.46 -3.20
C PRO A 52 -20.87 13.56 -3.69
N GLN A 53 -22.08 13.61 -3.18
CA GLN A 53 -23.07 14.65 -3.47
C GLN A 53 -22.68 15.99 -2.79
N ASN A 54 -21.38 16.32 -2.78
CA ASN A 54 -20.80 17.43 -2.05
C ASN A 54 -21.05 18.77 -2.72
N ASP A 55 -21.55 18.83 -3.96
CA ASP A 55 -21.73 20.11 -4.67
C ASP A 55 -22.99 20.89 -4.26
N ALA A 56 -23.83 20.33 -3.37
CA ALA A 56 -25.07 21.01 -2.93
C ALA A 56 -24.84 22.04 -1.80
N ASP A 57 -23.74 21.95 -1.04
CA ASP A 57 -23.48 22.85 0.09
C ASP A 57 -22.77 24.14 -0.39
N PRO A 58 -23.36 25.34 -0.18
CA PRO A 58 -22.70 26.61 -0.56
C PRO A 58 -21.33 26.79 0.10
N ARG A 59 -21.06 26.13 1.23
CA ARG A 59 -19.76 26.16 1.91
C ARG A 59 -18.63 25.53 1.10
N MET A 60 -18.94 24.76 0.07
CA MET A 60 -17.93 24.09 -0.75
C MET A 60 -17.14 25.06 -1.63
N GLN A 61 -17.74 26.20 -1.98
CA GLN A 61 -17.07 27.30 -2.66
C GLN A 61 -15.96 27.94 -1.81
N LEU A 62 -16.01 27.78 -0.48
CA LEU A 62 -15.06 28.38 0.45
C LEU A 62 -13.79 27.53 0.63
N VAL A 63 -13.79 26.26 0.22
CA VAL A 63 -12.65 25.35 0.40
C VAL A 63 -11.33 25.94 -0.13
N PRO A 64 -11.23 26.45 -1.37
CA PRO A 64 -9.98 27.02 -1.87
C PRO A 64 -9.51 28.23 -1.05
N ARG A 65 -10.45 29.00 -0.50
CA ARG A 65 -10.17 30.15 0.36
C ARG A 65 -9.66 29.69 1.74
N LEU A 66 -10.29 28.67 2.33
CA LEU A 66 -9.85 28.08 3.60
C LEU A 66 -8.43 27.52 3.49
N VAL A 67 -8.12 26.78 2.43
CA VAL A 67 -6.78 26.21 2.24
C VAL A 67 -5.72 27.31 2.24
N LYS A 68 -5.94 28.39 1.48
CA LYS A 68 -5.02 29.54 1.44
C LYS A 68 -4.93 30.28 2.79
N TYR A 69 -6.05 30.43 3.49
CA TYR A 69 -6.08 31.07 4.80
C TYR A 69 -5.25 30.29 5.82
N ILE A 70 -5.50 28.99 5.92
CA ILE A 70 -4.79 28.09 6.84
C ILE A 70 -3.30 28.06 6.49
N ALA A 71 -2.94 27.94 5.20
CA ALA A 71 -1.54 27.97 4.75
C ALA A 71 -0.79 29.20 5.24
N ARG A 72 -1.39 30.38 5.08
CA ARG A 72 -0.80 31.65 5.50
C ARG A 72 -0.66 31.78 7.01
N LYS A 73 -1.66 31.32 7.76
CA LYS A 73 -1.70 31.47 9.22
C LYS A 73 -0.87 30.42 9.95
N SER A 74 -0.85 29.18 9.46
CA SER A 74 -0.10 28.08 10.07
C SER A 74 1.32 27.93 9.54
N GLY A 75 1.70 28.65 8.48
CA GLY A 75 3.01 28.52 7.84
C GLY A 75 3.23 27.18 7.13
N ILE A 76 2.14 26.49 6.75
CA ILE A 76 2.19 25.20 6.06
C ILE A 76 1.93 25.44 4.57
N GLU A 77 2.64 24.72 3.71
CA GLU A 77 2.38 24.76 2.28
C GLU A 77 0.96 24.29 1.94
N VAL A 78 0.34 24.96 0.96
CA VAL A 78 -0.99 24.61 0.43
C VAL A 78 -1.08 23.12 0.07
N ASN A 79 -0.05 22.57 -0.58
CA ASN A 79 -0.01 21.17 -0.98
C ASN A 79 -0.06 20.20 0.22
N GLU A 80 0.60 20.53 1.33
CA GLU A 80 0.56 19.69 2.53
C GLU A 80 -0.79 19.79 3.25
N ILE A 81 -1.45 20.94 3.24
CA ILE A 81 -2.82 21.07 3.77
C ILE A 81 -3.80 20.23 2.97
N GLU A 82 -3.73 20.29 1.65
CA GLU A 82 -4.56 19.49 0.75
C GLU A 82 -4.35 17.98 1.00
N ARG A 83 -3.08 17.55 1.11
CA ARG A 83 -2.75 16.16 1.43
C ARG A 83 -3.26 15.75 2.81
N ARG A 84 -3.17 16.62 3.82
CA ARG A 84 -3.72 16.38 5.17
C ARG A 84 -5.24 16.26 5.14
N MET A 85 -5.91 17.13 4.38
CA MET A 85 -7.35 17.13 4.20
C MET A 85 -7.82 15.81 3.57
N GLN A 86 -7.16 15.39 2.48
CA GLN A 86 -7.46 14.13 1.81
C GLN A 86 -7.21 12.92 2.71
N ARG A 87 -6.11 12.91 3.49
CA ARG A 87 -5.84 11.83 4.46
C ARG A 87 -6.92 11.74 5.54
N LYS A 88 -7.36 12.88 6.07
CA LYS A 88 -8.46 12.93 7.05
C LYS A 88 -9.78 12.50 6.43
N GLN A 89 -10.07 12.92 5.20
CA GLN A 89 -11.27 12.52 4.50
C GLN A 89 -11.34 10.99 4.32
N ARG A 90 -10.22 10.35 3.93
CA ARG A 90 -10.14 8.88 3.82
C ARG A 90 -10.28 8.18 5.18
N ALA A 91 -9.71 8.74 6.25
CA ALA A 91 -9.74 8.13 7.57
C ALA A 91 -11.11 8.27 8.28
N LEU A 92 -11.82 9.36 8.02
CA LEU A 92 -13.10 9.67 8.67
C LEU A 92 -14.32 9.17 7.87
N GLY A 93 -14.14 8.77 6.61
CA GLY A 93 -15.21 8.27 5.76
C GLY A 93 -16.01 9.41 5.10
N PRO A 94 -17.35 9.47 5.26
CA PRO A 94 -18.19 10.48 4.62
C PRO A 94 -18.08 11.84 5.34
N ILE A 95 -17.02 12.59 5.05
CA ILE A 95 -16.80 13.94 5.59
C ILE A 95 -16.56 14.95 4.47
N THR A 96 -17.15 16.14 4.62
CA THR A 96 -16.97 17.25 3.67
C THR A 96 -15.57 17.87 3.80
N PRO A 97 -14.93 18.25 2.68
CA PRO A 97 -13.60 18.84 2.71
C PRO A 97 -13.48 20.08 3.61
N TRP A 98 -14.49 20.96 3.64
CA TRP A 98 -14.48 22.16 4.47
C TRP A 98 -14.42 21.84 5.97
N LEU A 99 -15.07 20.75 6.40
CA LEU A 99 -15.03 20.30 7.79
C LEU A 99 -13.66 19.71 8.14
N CYS A 100 -13.06 18.93 7.23
CA CYS A 100 -11.67 18.48 7.37
C CYS A 100 -10.68 19.64 7.55
N LEU A 101 -10.88 20.75 6.83
CA LEU A 101 -10.04 21.94 6.95
C LEU A 101 -10.18 22.64 8.31
N ILE A 102 -11.39 22.68 8.89
CA ILE A 102 -11.59 23.19 10.25
C ILE A 102 -10.81 22.35 11.26
N PHE A 103 -10.83 21.02 11.13
CA PHE A 103 -10.03 20.14 12.00
C PHE A 103 -8.53 20.41 11.88
N ILE A 104 -8.02 20.55 10.65
CA ILE A 104 -6.60 20.85 10.41
C ILE A 104 -6.23 22.19 11.04
N ALA A 105 -7.08 23.21 10.91
CA ALA A 105 -6.82 24.50 11.48
C ALA A 105 -6.75 24.44 13.02
N LYS A 106 -7.71 23.75 13.65
CA LYS A 106 -7.70 23.51 15.10
C LYS A 106 -6.43 22.77 15.55
N GLU A 107 -5.97 21.79 14.76
CA GLU A 107 -4.71 21.06 15.03
C GLU A 107 -3.46 21.95 14.92
N GLN A 108 -3.50 23.02 14.13
CA GLN A 108 -2.43 24.01 14.07
C GLN A 108 -2.57 25.12 15.12
N GLY A 109 -3.56 25.03 16.02
CA GLY A 109 -3.82 26.03 17.05
C GLY A 109 -4.51 27.31 16.54
N LEU A 110 -5.15 27.27 15.38
CA LEU A 110 -5.95 28.39 14.87
C LEU A 110 -7.24 28.51 15.67
N ALA A 111 -7.63 29.75 15.99
CA ALA A 111 -8.92 30.04 16.58
C ALA A 111 -10.02 29.62 15.59
N VAL A 112 -11.00 28.86 16.06
CA VAL A 112 -12.11 28.41 15.21
C VAL A 112 -13.00 29.58 14.81
N ASP A 113 -13.10 30.60 15.68
CA ASP A 113 -13.87 31.82 15.43
C ASP A 113 -13.41 32.55 14.17
N ASP A 114 -12.09 32.72 13.97
CA ASP A 114 -11.50 33.27 12.74
C ASP A 114 -11.95 32.52 11.47
N ILE A 115 -12.21 31.22 11.58
CA ILE A 115 -12.61 30.38 10.45
C ILE A 115 -14.11 30.50 10.23
N ILE A 116 -14.90 30.57 11.31
CA ILE A 116 -16.35 30.78 11.28
C ILE A 116 -16.69 32.10 10.58
N GLU A 117 -15.92 33.16 10.83
CA GLU A 117 -16.08 34.46 10.17
C GLU A 117 -15.97 34.38 8.63
N MET A 118 -15.27 33.38 8.08
CA MET A 118 -15.19 33.20 6.62
C MET A 118 -16.44 32.55 6.01
N PHE A 119 -17.33 31.99 6.84
CA PHE A 119 -18.61 31.42 6.42
C PHE A 119 -19.78 32.41 6.57
N ALA A 120 -19.55 33.56 7.20
CA ALA A 120 -20.51 34.66 7.34
C ALA A 120 -20.53 35.53 6.08
#